data_AF-A0A2D8HZI1-F1
#
_entry.id   AF-A0A2D8HZI1-F1
#
_cell.length_a   1.000
_cell.length_b   1.000
_cell.length_c   1.000
_cell.angle_alpha   90.00
_cell.angle_beta   90.00
_cell.angle_gamma   90.00
#
_symmetry.space_group_name_H-M   'P 1'
#
loop_
_entity.id
_entity.type
_entity.pdbx_description
1 polymer ?
#
loop_
_entity_poly.entity_id
_entity_poly.type
_entity_poly.pdbx_seq_one_letter_code
_entity_poly.pdbx_strand_id
1 'polypeptide(L)'
;MAGKLIIPILLLLLVSNLISASKLTNVYYRFLTNEQLTRIPEFFTGREFTGSQLFYRTSNKKEGLYFFIPLNAQVDEIPDQVKVILSVIRSGKKKVEDFEFQILEISKTKKELLLGITGDDWNSKNVKPIAWKLVFEDLNNKMIFYKKSFLWDHE
;
A
#
# COMPACT_ATOMS: atom_id res chain seq x y z
N MET A 1 -37.27 57.89 20.92
CA MET A 1 -35.86 57.76 20.51
C MET A 1 -35.54 56.28 20.39
N ALA A 2 -35.54 55.77 19.15
CA ALA A 2 -35.18 54.40 18.83
C ALA A 2 -33.84 54.41 18.12
N GLY A 3 -32.86 53.69 18.65
CA GLY A 3 -31.55 53.50 18.03
C GLY A 3 -31.14 52.04 18.23
N LYS A 4 -31.55 51.18 17.30
CA LYS A 4 -31.06 49.80 17.19
C LYS A 4 -29.61 49.87 16.73
N LEU A 5 -28.65 49.39 17.52
CA LEU A 5 -27.30 49.16 17.05
C LEU A 5 -27.19 47.74 16.48
N ILE A 6 -26.82 47.70 15.21
CA ILE A 6 -26.81 46.57 14.30
C ILE A 6 -25.55 45.73 14.58
N ILE A 7 -25.72 44.44 14.88
CA ILE A 7 -24.62 43.46 14.92
C ILE A 7 -24.29 43.08 13.47
N PRO A 8 -23.07 43.31 12.95
CA PRO A 8 -22.72 42.79 11.64
C PRO A 8 -22.34 41.31 11.78
N ILE A 9 -23.20 40.46 11.23
CA ILE A 9 -22.87 39.13 10.72
C ILE A 9 -21.98 39.33 9.49
N LEU A 10 -20.70 38.90 9.51
CA LEU A 10 -20.03 38.34 8.32
C LEU A 10 -18.62 37.79 8.62
N LEU A 11 -18.29 36.69 7.93
CA LEU A 11 -16.95 36.09 7.70
C LEU A 11 -16.29 35.46 8.96
N LEU A 12 -16.01 34.16 9.05
CA LEU A 12 -15.51 33.24 8.03
C LEU A 12 -15.83 31.81 8.53
N LEU A 13 -16.73 31.09 7.85
CA LEU A 13 -16.82 29.64 7.97
C LEU A 13 -15.59 29.05 7.25
N LEU A 14 -14.43 29.10 7.90
CA LEU A 14 -13.30 28.26 7.50
C LEU A 14 -13.62 26.85 7.99
N VAL A 15 -14.54 26.17 7.28
CA VAL A 15 -14.65 24.72 7.38
C VAL A 15 -13.41 24.20 6.68
N SER A 16 -12.28 24.20 7.39
CA SER A 16 -11.12 23.43 7.00
C SER A 16 -11.59 21.98 6.98
N ASN A 17 -11.93 21.49 5.80
CA ASN A 17 -11.92 20.07 5.51
C ASN A 17 -10.49 19.61 5.72
N LEU A 18 -10.15 19.32 6.98
CA LEU A 18 -9.06 18.43 7.30
C LEU A 18 -9.49 17.11 6.67
N ILE A 19 -9.03 16.89 5.44
CA ILE A 19 -8.94 15.57 4.85
C ILE A 19 -7.98 14.86 5.80
N SER A 20 -8.54 14.20 6.82
CA SER A 20 -7.81 13.26 7.64
C SER A 20 -7.37 12.17 6.68
N ALA A 21 -6.11 12.23 6.26
CA ALA A 21 -5.49 11.10 5.58
C ALA A 21 -5.64 9.90 6.52
N SER A 22 -6.50 8.96 6.17
CA SER A 22 -6.76 7.80 6.98
C SER A 22 -5.45 7.03 7.16
N LYS A 23 -5.03 6.89 8.42
CA LYS A 23 -3.73 6.30 8.74
C LYS A 23 -3.82 4.80 8.50
N LEU A 24 -3.20 4.33 7.42
CA LEU A 24 -3.05 2.90 7.15
C LEU A 24 -2.23 2.26 8.29
N THR A 25 -2.89 1.45 9.11
CA THR A 25 -2.46 1.29 10.50
C THR A 25 -1.36 0.25 10.68
N ASN A 26 -1.20 -0.72 9.77
CA ASN A 26 -0.13 -1.71 9.93
C ASN A 26 0.31 -2.31 8.59
N VAL A 27 1.45 -1.85 8.06
CA VAL A 27 2.14 -2.52 6.96
C VAL A 27 3.31 -3.28 7.56
N TYR A 28 3.38 -4.58 7.27
CA TYR A 28 4.51 -5.43 7.65
C TYR A 28 5.04 -6.15 6.42
N TYR A 29 6.24 -6.72 6.51
CA TYR A 29 6.83 -7.47 5.42
C TYR A 29 7.35 -8.84 5.87
N ARG A 30 7.38 -9.80 4.95
CA ARG A 30 7.93 -11.13 5.18
C ARG A 30 8.46 -11.72 3.89
N PHE A 31 9.59 -12.41 3.96
CA PHE A 31 10.04 -13.28 2.87
C PHE A 31 9.22 -14.57 2.89
N LEU A 32 8.61 -14.92 1.77
CA LEU A 32 7.80 -16.13 1.61
C LEU A 32 8.41 -17.04 0.56
N THR A 33 8.51 -18.34 0.86
CA THR A 33 8.94 -19.35 -0.12
C THR A 33 7.78 -19.81 -1.00
N ASN A 34 8.08 -20.50 -2.10
CA ASN A 34 7.05 -21.07 -2.98
C ASN A 34 6.11 -22.03 -2.23
N GLU A 35 6.66 -22.85 -1.32
CA GLU A 35 5.89 -23.83 -0.54
C GLU A 35 4.90 -23.14 0.40
N GLN A 36 5.31 -22.04 1.04
CA GLN A 36 4.44 -21.26 1.94
C GLN A 36 3.30 -20.55 1.21
N LEU A 37 3.46 -20.28 -0.09
CA LEU A 37 2.46 -19.64 -0.93
C LEU A 37 1.55 -20.63 -1.65
N THR A 38 1.90 -21.92 -1.68
CA THR A 38 1.14 -22.94 -2.40
C THR A 38 0.04 -23.51 -1.50
N ARG A 39 -1.22 -23.35 -1.92
CA ARG A 39 -2.38 -23.86 -1.17
C ARG A 39 -2.81 -25.24 -1.63
N ILE A 40 -3.49 -25.99 -0.75
CA ILE A 40 -4.00 -27.35 -1.02
C ILE A 40 -4.77 -27.45 -2.35
N PRO A 41 -5.73 -26.55 -2.68
CA PRO A 41 -6.49 -26.65 -3.93
C PRO A 41 -5.61 -26.54 -5.19
N GLU A 42 -4.45 -25.91 -5.10
CA GLU A 42 -3.55 -25.74 -6.24
C GLU A 42 -2.91 -27.07 -6.65
N PHE A 43 -2.66 -27.97 -5.69
CA PHE A 43 -2.16 -29.32 -5.99
C PHE A 43 -3.13 -30.13 -6.84
N PHE A 44 -4.43 -29.91 -6.67
CA PHE A 44 -5.47 -30.62 -7.42
C PHE A 44 -5.86 -29.93 -8.73
N THR A 45 -5.71 -28.60 -8.80
CA THR A 45 -6.22 -27.82 -9.94
C THR A 45 -5.14 -27.25 -10.85
N GLY A 46 -3.89 -27.20 -10.40
CA GLY A 46 -2.79 -26.51 -11.09
C GLY A 46 -2.96 -24.99 -11.17
N ARG A 47 -4.02 -24.42 -10.58
CA ARG A 47 -4.33 -22.98 -10.61
C ARG A 47 -3.98 -22.35 -9.27
N GLU A 48 -3.33 -21.20 -9.31
CA GLU A 48 -3.04 -20.45 -8.10
C GLU A 48 -4.34 -20.00 -7.42
N PHE A 49 -4.44 -20.27 -6.12
CA PHE A 49 -5.61 -19.90 -5.33
C PHE A 49 -5.21 -18.80 -4.37
N THR A 50 -5.88 -17.66 -4.39
CA THR A 50 -5.47 -16.47 -3.61
C THR A 50 -6.36 -16.20 -2.39
N GLY A 51 -7.54 -16.83 -2.30
CA GLY A 51 -8.48 -16.62 -1.19
C GLY A 51 -8.84 -15.15 -0.99
N SER A 52 -8.78 -14.67 0.24
CA SER A 52 -9.05 -13.26 0.61
C SER A 52 -7.86 -12.31 0.38
N GLN A 53 -6.77 -12.78 -0.22
CA GLN A 53 -5.58 -11.99 -0.50
C GLN A 53 -5.54 -11.58 -1.97
N LEU A 54 -4.98 -10.41 -2.24
CA LEU A 54 -4.76 -9.90 -3.58
C LEU A 54 -3.24 -9.79 -3.79
N PHE A 55 -2.70 -10.55 -4.74
CA PHE A 55 -1.26 -10.60 -4.98
C PHE A 55 -0.89 -9.79 -6.22
N TYR A 56 0.08 -8.89 -6.08
CA TYR A 56 0.78 -8.25 -7.18
C TYR A 56 2.28 -8.48 -7.00
N ARG A 57 2.96 -8.89 -8.07
CA ARG A 57 4.36 -9.33 -8.02
C ARG A 57 5.15 -8.67 -9.13
N THR A 58 6.43 -8.40 -8.85
CA THR A 58 7.37 -7.89 -9.87
C THR A 58 7.71 -8.92 -10.94
N SER A 59 7.49 -10.20 -10.66
CA SER A 59 7.73 -11.30 -11.60
C SER A 59 6.64 -12.37 -11.49
N ASN A 60 6.68 -13.37 -12.37
CA ASN A 60 5.79 -14.54 -12.31
C ASN A 60 6.21 -15.57 -11.23
N LYS A 61 7.41 -15.45 -10.65
CA LYS A 61 7.87 -16.32 -9.56
C LYS A 61 7.13 -15.94 -8.27
N LYS A 62 6.72 -16.93 -7.47
CA LYS A 62 6.01 -16.67 -6.21
C LYS A 62 6.96 -16.30 -5.07
N GLU A 63 8.12 -16.95 -4.97
CA GLU A 63 9.06 -16.68 -3.89
C GLU A 63 9.61 -15.25 -3.92
N GLY A 64 9.67 -14.62 -2.74
CA GLY A 64 10.18 -13.26 -2.60
C GLY A 64 9.80 -12.56 -1.30
N LEU A 65 10.10 -11.27 -1.24
CA LEU A 65 9.72 -10.40 -0.14
C LEU A 65 8.34 -9.78 -0.40
N TYR A 66 7.39 -10.01 0.50
CA TYR A 66 6.05 -9.47 0.43
C TYR A 66 5.82 -8.40 1.47
N PHE A 67 5.23 -7.28 1.05
CA PHE A 67 4.60 -6.29 1.91
C PHE A 67 3.11 -6.60 2.02
N PHE A 68 2.61 -6.63 3.25
CA PHE A 68 1.23 -6.96 3.58
C PHE A 68 0.53 -5.66 3.98
N ILE A 69 -0.49 -5.30 3.20
CA ILE A 69 -1.28 -4.09 3.37
C ILE A 69 -2.72 -4.50 3.67
N PRO A 70 -3.19 -4.37 4.91
CA PRO A 70 -4.57 -4.64 5.26
C PRO A 70 -5.51 -3.70 4.50
N LEU A 71 -6.47 -4.29 3.80
CA LEU A 71 -7.54 -3.59 3.09
C LEU A 71 -8.78 -3.54 4.00
N ASN A 72 -8.62 -3.11 5.25
CA ASN A 72 -9.73 -3.02 6.22
C ASN A 72 -10.70 -1.90 5.78
N ALA A 73 -11.64 -1.46 6.64
CA ALA A 73 -12.69 -0.44 6.36
C ALA A 73 -12.27 0.89 5.68
N GLN A 74 -10.99 1.08 5.34
CA GLN A 74 -10.46 2.06 4.40
C GLN A 74 -10.63 1.69 2.92
N VAL A 75 -11.14 0.49 2.55
CA VAL A 75 -11.38 0.13 1.13
C VAL A 75 -12.27 1.14 0.43
N ASP A 76 -13.25 1.71 1.14
CA ASP A 76 -14.16 2.70 0.57
C ASP A 76 -13.45 4.01 0.18
N GLU A 77 -12.24 4.28 0.68
CA GLU A 77 -11.42 5.44 0.33
C GLU A 77 -10.40 5.15 -0.79
N ILE A 78 -10.17 3.88 -1.13
CA ILE A 78 -9.24 3.49 -2.20
C ILE A 78 -10.04 3.28 -3.48
N PRO A 79 -9.76 4.04 -4.57
CA PRO A 79 -10.37 3.79 -5.87
C PRO A 79 -10.15 2.35 -6.34
N ASP A 80 -11.05 1.85 -7.18
CA ASP A 80 -10.93 0.48 -7.75
C ASP A 80 -9.61 0.28 -8.50
N GLN A 81 -9.09 1.36 -9.10
CA GLN A 81 -7.83 1.39 -9.82
C GLN A 81 -6.86 2.37 -9.18
N VAL A 82 -5.70 1.87 -8.77
CA VAL A 82 -4.64 2.67 -8.17
C VAL A 82 -3.28 2.19 -8.63
N LYS A 83 -2.34 3.12 -8.74
CA LYS A 83 -0.93 2.81 -8.92
C LYS A 83 -0.26 2.84 -7.55
N VAL A 84 0.52 1.81 -7.24
CA VAL A 84 1.29 1.75 -5.99
C VAL A 84 2.77 1.72 -6.31
N ILE A 85 3.51 2.67 -5.73
CA ILE A 85 4.96 2.75 -5.83
C ILE A 85 5.53 2.29 -4.50
N LEU A 86 6.31 1.21 -4.52
CA LEU A 86 7.06 0.69 -3.40
C LEU A 86 8.55 1.01 -3.61
N SER A 87 9.07 1.94 -2.84
CA SER A 87 10.49 2.27 -2.79
C SER A 87 11.15 1.51 -1.64
N VAL A 88 12.28 0.86 -1.89
CA VAL A 88 12.99 0.04 -0.89
C VAL A 88 14.49 0.31 -0.91
N ILE A 89 15.09 0.31 0.27
CA ILE A 89 16.52 0.31 0.48
C ILE A 89 16.91 -1.02 1.11
N ARG A 90 17.84 -1.72 0.48
CA ARG A 90 18.26 -3.06 0.90
C ARG A 90 19.42 -3.00 1.87
N SER A 91 19.47 -3.95 2.79
CA SER A 91 20.65 -4.19 3.63
C SER A 91 21.91 -4.33 2.76
N GLY A 92 22.95 -3.56 3.07
CA GLY A 92 24.21 -3.57 2.33
C GLY A 92 24.23 -2.71 1.06
N LYS A 93 23.12 -2.04 0.72
CA LYS A 93 23.05 -1.03 -0.35
C LYS A 93 22.60 0.31 0.22
N LYS A 94 22.97 1.40 -0.45
CA LYS A 94 22.48 2.77 -0.17
C LYS A 94 21.54 3.31 -1.25
N LYS A 95 21.27 2.51 -2.28
CA LYS A 95 20.47 2.93 -3.42
C LYS A 95 19.01 2.59 -3.16
N VAL A 96 18.12 3.56 -3.41
CA VAL A 96 16.68 3.34 -3.48
C VAL A 96 16.35 2.57 -4.77
N GLU A 97 15.54 1.53 -4.62
CA GLU A 97 14.98 0.76 -5.73
C GLU A 97 13.45 0.92 -5.71
N ASP A 98 12.86 1.34 -6.83
CA ASP A 98 11.42 1.59 -6.96
C ASP A 98 10.74 0.45 -7.73
N PHE A 99 9.60 -0.01 -7.21
CA PHE A 99 8.76 -1.03 -7.81
C PHE A 99 7.34 -0.49 -7.98
N GLU A 100 6.84 -0.52 -9.21
CA GLU A 100 5.51 -0.02 -9.55
C GLU A 100 4.53 -1.18 -9.72
N PHE A 101 3.34 -1.04 -9.14
CA PHE A 101 2.24 -2.00 -9.24
C PHE A 101 0.98 -1.28 -9.71
N GLN A 102 0.42 -1.74 -10.82
CA GLN A 102 -0.86 -1.27 -11.34
C GLN A 102 -1.97 -2.17 -10.78
N ILE A 103 -2.71 -1.67 -9.80
CA ILE A 103 -3.81 -2.40 -9.16
C ILE A 103 -5.08 -2.04 -9.88
N LEU A 104 -5.65 -3.02 -10.60
CA LEU A 104 -6.78 -2.79 -11.50
C LEU A 104 -8.15 -3.05 -10.85
N GLU A 105 -8.17 -3.83 -9.77
CA GLU A 105 -9.39 -4.15 -9.05
C GLU A 105 -9.09 -4.48 -7.58
N ILE A 106 -9.64 -3.68 -6.67
CA ILE A 106 -9.70 -3.99 -5.24
C ILE A 106 -11.11 -4.47 -4.91
N SER A 107 -11.37 -5.75 -5.18
CA SER A 107 -12.66 -6.36 -4.83
C SER A 107 -12.92 -6.25 -3.32
N LYS A 108 -14.16 -5.91 -2.94
CA LYS A 108 -14.62 -5.84 -1.52
C LYS A 108 -14.46 -7.14 -0.73
N THR A 109 -14.25 -8.26 -1.42
CA THR A 109 -14.00 -9.58 -0.79
C THR A 109 -12.55 -9.76 -0.35
N LYS A 110 -11.63 -8.96 -0.87
CA LYS A 110 -10.20 -8.99 -0.54
C LYS A 110 -9.97 -8.20 0.74
N LYS A 111 -9.23 -8.81 1.66
CA LYS A 111 -8.94 -8.26 2.99
C LYS A 111 -7.52 -7.76 3.13
N GLU A 112 -6.63 -8.18 2.23
CA GLU A 112 -5.20 -7.87 2.30
C GLU A 112 -4.62 -7.81 0.89
N LEU A 113 -3.88 -6.74 0.61
CA LEU A 113 -3.08 -6.55 -0.58
C LEU A 113 -1.64 -6.97 -0.26
N LEU A 114 -1.08 -7.84 -1.07
CA LEU A 114 0.27 -8.34 -0.96
C LEU A 114 1.07 -7.87 -2.18
N LEU A 115 2.04 -6.99 -1.93
CA LEU A 115 2.99 -6.51 -2.94
C LEU A 115 4.29 -7.30 -2.79
N GLY A 116 4.60 -8.14 -3.78
CA GLY A 116 5.76 -9.01 -3.79
C GLY A 116 6.88 -8.49 -4.69
N ILE A 117 8.04 -8.24 -4.10
CA ILE A 117 9.30 -8.16 -4.86
C ILE A 117 9.82 -9.59 -4.94
N THR A 118 9.80 -10.18 -6.13
CA THR A 118 9.86 -11.65 -6.31
C THR A 118 10.93 -12.07 -7.30
N GLY A 119 11.31 -13.35 -7.23
CA GLY A 119 12.24 -13.92 -8.18
C GLY A 119 13.61 -13.27 -8.07
N ASP A 120 14.17 -12.86 -9.21
CA ASP A 120 15.52 -12.31 -9.26
C ASP A 120 15.59 -10.91 -8.63
N ASP A 121 14.44 -10.22 -8.54
CA ASP A 121 14.35 -8.95 -7.82
C ASP A 121 14.50 -9.15 -6.31
N TRP A 122 14.17 -10.31 -5.73
CA TRP A 122 14.43 -10.57 -4.30
C TRP A 122 14.65 -12.07 -4.03
N ASN A 123 15.82 -12.56 -4.39
CA ASN A 123 16.14 -13.99 -4.38
C ASN A 123 16.69 -14.52 -3.04
N SER A 124 16.75 -13.70 -1.98
CA SER A 124 17.36 -14.12 -0.72
C SER A 124 16.66 -13.56 0.52
N LYS A 125 16.28 -14.48 1.43
CA LYS A 125 15.71 -14.15 2.75
C LYS A 125 16.68 -13.39 3.67
N ASN A 126 17.98 -13.42 3.35
CA ASN A 126 19.03 -12.76 4.14
C ASN A 126 19.11 -11.27 3.83
N VAL A 127 18.66 -10.85 2.64
CA VAL A 127 18.53 -9.43 2.29
C VAL A 127 17.30 -8.88 3.00
N LYS A 128 17.44 -7.75 3.69
CA LYS A 128 16.36 -7.08 4.44
C LYS A 128 16.01 -5.72 3.82
N PRO A 129 14.73 -5.31 3.81
CA PRO A 129 14.34 -3.95 3.47
C PRO A 129 14.59 -3.05 4.70
N ILE A 130 15.75 -2.41 4.77
CA ILE A 130 16.14 -1.59 5.93
C ILE A 130 15.32 -0.30 6.01
N ALA A 131 14.96 0.28 4.87
CA ALA A 131 14.01 1.37 4.77
C ALA A 131 13.06 1.09 3.59
N TRP A 132 11.81 1.55 3.73
CA TRP A 132 10.82 1.44 2.66
C TRP A 132 9.78 2.55 2.73
N LYS A 133 9.19 2.87 1.58
CA LYS A 133 8.06 3.79 1.41
C LYS A 133 7.08 3.22 0.38
N LEU A 134 5.80 3.33 0.69
CA LEU A 134 4.66 2.99 -0.16
C LEU A 134 3.92 4.27 -0.47
N VAL A 135 3.62 4.50 -1.75
CA VAL A 135 2.80 5.61 -2.22
C VAL A 135 1.68 5.05 -3.06
N PHE A 136 0.44 5.43 -2.74
CA PHE A 136 -0.73 5.10 -3.52
C PHE A 136 -1.16 6.34 -4.30
N GLU A 137 -1.28 6.19 -5.60
CA GLU A 137 -1.65 7.24 -6.55
C GLU A 137 -2.91 6.84 -7.32
N ASP A 138 -3.73 7.83 -7.67
CA ASP A 138 -4.81 7.63 -8.62
C ASP A 138 -4.27 7.54 -10.07
N LEU A 139 -5.16 7.36 -11.03
CA LEU A 139 -4.82 7.28 -12.46
C LEU A 139 -4.23 8.58 -13.03
N ASN A 140 -4.35 9.71 -12.32
CA ASN A 140 -3.76 11.00 -12.70
C ASN A 140 -2.41 11.25 -12.01
N ASN A 141 -1.82 10.23 -11.36
CA ASN A 141 -0.61 10.32 -10.55
C ASN A 141 -0.76 11.24 -9.32
N LYS A 142 -1.99 11.50 -8.87
CA LYS A 142 -2.21 12.25 -7.65
C LYS A 142 -2.08 11.30 -6.47
N MET A 143 -1.22 11.65 -5.52
CA MET A 143 -1.08 10.93 -4.25
C MET A 143 -2.42 10.90 -3.50
N ILE A 144 -2.88 9.70 -3.18
CA ILE A 144 -4.03 9.45 -2.31
C ILE A 144 -3.53 9.37 -0.86
N PHE A 145 -2.54 8.50 -0.61
CA PHE A 145 -1.88 8.38 0.68
C PHE A 145 -0.49 7.73 0.54
N TYR A 146 0.28 7.74 1.63
CA TYR A 146 1.56 7.05 1.70
C TYR A 146 1.80 6.42 3.08
N LYS A 147 2.69 5.42 3.11
CA LYS A 147 3.18 4.81 4.34
C LYS A 147 4.69 4.59 4.22
N LYS A 148 5.43 4.70 5.31
CA LYS A 148 6.89 4.45 5.30
C LYS A 148 7.35 3.78 6.57
N SER A 149 8.50 3.12 6.47
CA SER A 149 9.28 2.67 7.62
C SER A 149 9.83 3.85 8.41
N PHE A 150 10.17 3.62 9.67
CA PHE A 150 10.81 4.62 10.52
C PHE A 150 12.13 5.17 9.93
N LEU A 151 12.99 4.28 9.41
CA LEU A 151 14.31 4.65 8.89
C LEU A 151 14.27 5.47 7.59
N TRP A 152 13.12 5.58 6.93
CA TRP A 152 13.00 6.30 5.66
C TRP A 152 13.30 7.81 5.77
N ASP A 153 13.01 8.43 6.91
CA ASP A 153 13.26 9.86 7.13
C ASP A 153 14.64 10.15 7.74
N HIS A 154 15.45 9.11 7.94
CA HIS A 154 16.75 9.17 8.61
C HIS A 154 17.92 8.83 7.67
N GLU A 155 17.67 8.84 6.36
CA GLU A 155 18.71 8.82 5.32
C GLU A 155 18.99 10.20 4.73
#